data_AF-A0A417IY02-F1
#
_entry.id   AF-A0A417IY02-F1
#
_cell.length_a   1.000
_cell.length_b   1.000
_cell.length_c   1.000
_cell.angle_alpha   90.00
_cell.angle_beta   90.00
_cell.angle_gamma   90.00
#
_symmetry.space_group_name_H-M   'P 1'
#
loop_
_entity.id
_entity.type
_entity.pdbx_description
1 polymer ?
#
loop_
_entity_poly.entity_id
_entity_poly.type
_entity_poly.pdbx_seq_one_letter_code
_entity_poly.pdbx_strand_id
1 'polypeptide(L)'
;MKKKIIIPLSIIVLVFLVANIVTYAYSNENLFEFFFADNNAVQKKITNNLLTRENQKIEIDNYVIELEEGLCEKKTQLGYLVISVSDKNGNKVDADIDKKNNTIKSFGKDNRFTFEYEATGTFTKYAEYKGNKLYIYVSFEINNEIWQDTDLNKCIKITDTAKRINKKYKQYNFNLKFADDCKEFKSKAGVLYLSPLGLRYVTNNTMDELVIAIKDENDKTVNSLSNSDNILSESGQKYNGKAKVQYAAEFDELLDLKKVYNIYINKNKLEEVK
;
A
#
# COMPACT_ATOMS: atom_id res chain seq x y z
N MET A 1 -37.58 14.42 -8.95
CA MET A 1 -36.10 14.46 -8.78
C MET A 1 -35.72 13.47 -7.69
N LYS A 2 -35.10 12.33 -8.04
CA LYS A 2 -34.63 11.35 -7.05
C LYS A 2 -33.28 11.84 -6.51
N LYS A 3 -33.18 12.11 -5.20
CA LYS A 3 -31.90 12.41 -4.54
C LYS A 3 -31.01 11.18 -4.67
N LYS A 4 -29.91 11.28 -5.43
CA LYS A 4 -28.85 10.27 -5.43
C LYS A 4 -28.12 10.41 -4.09
N ILE A 5 -28.24 9.38 -3.25
CA ILE A 5 -27.43 9.27 -2.04
C ILE A 5 -26.03 8.88 -2.54
N ILE A 6 -25.11 9.84 -2.52
CA ILE A 6 -23.69 9.60 -2.78
C ILE A 6 -23.11 9.21 -1.43
N ILE A 7 -22.89 7.91 -1.24
CA ILE A 7 -22.14 7.41 -0.08
C ILE A 7 -20.67 7.46 -0.48
N PRO A 8 -19.83 8.30 0.14
CA PRO A 8 -18.40 8.29 -0.12
C PRO A 8 -17.81 6.94 0.30
N LEU A 9 -17.00 6.33 -0.58
CA LEU A 9 -16.39 5.00 -0.39
C LEU A 9 -15.57 4.90 0.90
N SER A 10 -15.06 6.03 1.39
CA SER A 10 -14.37 6.13 2.69
C SER A 10 -15.21 5.61 3.86
N ILE A 11 -16.55 5.64 3.78
CA ILE A 11 -17.46 5.12 4.80
C ILE A 11 -17.66 3.60 4.63
N ILE A 12 -17.65 3.08 3.40
CA ILE A 12 -17.84 1.64 3.12
C ILE A 12 -16.58 0.85 3.46
N VAL A 13 -15.39 1.37 3.12
CA VAL A 13 -14.09 0.80 3.53
C VAL A 13 -13.95 0.80 5.05
N LEU A 14 -14.42 1.85 5.74
CA LEU A 14 -14.41 1.92 7.21
C LEU A 14 -15.29 0.83 7.86
N VAL A 15 -16.46 0.52 7.27
CA VAL A 15 -17.42 -0.43 7.84
C VAL A 15 -16.99 -1.88 7.60
N PHE A 16 -16.37 -2.20 6.46
CA PHE A 16 -15.82 -3.54 6.20
C PHE A 16 -14.57 -3.85 7.06
N LEU A 17 -13.68 -2.87 7.27
CA LEU A 17 -12.53 -3.02 8.17
C LEU A 17 -12.96 -3.25 9.63
N VAL A 18 -14.06 -2.64 10.09
CA VAL A 18 -14.58 -2.85 11.46
C VAL A 18 -15.31 -4.20 11.61
N ALA A 19 -15.97 -4.70 10.57
CA ALA A 19 -16.70 -5.97 10.61
C ALA A 19 -15.76 -7.19 10.64
N ASN A 20 -14.59 -7.12 10.00
CA ASN A 20 -13.61 -8.20 10.06
C ASN A 20 -13.02 -8.41 11.47
N ILE A 21 -12.88 -7.34 12.27
CA ILE A 21 -12.23 -7.38 13.59
C ILE A 21 -12.98 -8.24 14.64
N VAL A 22 -14.27 -8.51 14.45
CA VAL A 22 -15.08 -9.24 15.44
C VAL A 22 -14.92 -10.77 15.34
N THR A 23 -14.40 -11.30 14.23
CA THR A 23 -14.13 -12.75 14.05
C THR A 23 -12.65 -13.10 14.25
N TYR A 24 -11.83 -12.11 14.61
CA TYR A 24 -10.39 -11.98 14.30
C TYR A 24 -9.42 -12.42 15.41
N ALA A 25 -9.92 -13.07 16.46
CA ALA A 25 -9.14 -13.33 17.68
C ALA A 25 -8.45 -14.71 17.75
N TYR A 26 -8.53 -15.55 16.69
CA TYR A 26 -8.11 -16.96 16.80
C TYR A 26 -7.31 -17.56 15.62
N SER A 27 -6.94 -16.80 14.59
CA SER A 27 -6.15 -17.30 13.47
C SER A 27 -4.73 -16.71 13.47
N ASN A 28 -3.74 -17.55 13.15
CA ASN A 28 -2.33 -17.18 12.93
C ASN A 28 -2.18 -16.37 11.63
N GLU A 29 -2.81 -15.20 11.56
CA GLU A 29 -3.04 -14.49 10.30
C GLU A 29 -1.82 -13.75 9.74
N ASN A 30 -1.73 -13.79 8.40
CA ASN A 30 -0.74 -13.14 7.55
C ASN A 30 -1.34 -11.86 6.91
N LEU A 31 -0.49 -10.99 6.35
CA LEU A 31 -0.75 -9.76 5.59
C LEU A 31 -1.96 -9.88 4.66
N PHE A 32 -2.11 -11.06 4.04
CA PHE A 32 -3.17 -11.30 3.09
C PHE A 32 -4.57 -11.22 3.72
N GLU A 33 -4.74 -11.77 4.92
CA GLU A 33 -6.03 -11.85 5.60
C GLU A 33 -6.48 -10.47 6.14
N PHE A 34 -5.53 -9.55 6.41
CA PHE A 34 -5.83 -8.17 6.80
C PHE A 34 -6.24 -7.28 5.62
N PHE A 35 -5.49 -7.31 4.53
CA PHE A 35 -5.70 -6.39 3.42
C PHE A 35 -6.67 -6.92 2.35
N PHE A 36 -6.87 -8.24 2.23
CA PHE A 36 -7.63 -8.84 1.15
C PHE A 36 -8.68 -9.82 1.72
N ALA A 37 -9.89 -9.28 1.97
CA ALA A 37 -10.94 -9.94 2.75
C ALA A 37 -11.51 -11.23 2.11
N ASP A 38 -11.44 -11.38 0.79
CA ASP A 38 -11.96 -12.56 0.08
C ASP A 38 -10.87 -13.63 -0.11
N ASN A 39 -10.80 -14.47 0.92
CA ASN A 39 -9.85 -15.54 1.19
C ASN A 39 -9.94 -16.73 0.20
N ASN A 40 -10.05 -16.49 -1.11
CA ASN A 40 -10.15 -17.55 -2.10
C ASN A 40 -8.76 -18.13 -2.48
N ALA A 41 -8.72 -19.41 -2.88
CA ALA A 41 -7.48 -20.13 -3.15
C ALA A 41 -6.63 -19.51 -4.28
N VAL A 42 -7.27 -18.76 -5.19
CA VAL A 42 -6.59 -18.06 -6.30
C VAL A 42 -5.83 -16.86 -5.75
N GLN A 43 -6.48 -16.04 -4.91
CA GLN A 43 -5.89 -14.88 -4.26
C GLN A 43 -4.68 -15.29 -3.38
N LYS A 44 -4.82 -16.35 -2.55
CA LYS A 44 -3.69 -16.88 -1.75
C LYS A 44 -2.48 -17.27 -2.59
N LYS A 45 -2.70 -17.81 -3.79
CA LYS A 45 -1.61 -18.21 -4.70
C LYS A 45 -0.88 -17.00 -5.29
N ILE A 46 -1.61 -15.92 -5.62
CA ILE A 46 -1.03 -14.67 -6.11
C ILE A 46 -0.19 -14.04 -4.99
N THR A 47 -0.74 -13.95 -3.78
CA THR A 47 -0.03 -13.40 -2.62
C THR A 47 1.25 -14.17 -2.32
N ASN A 48 1.22 -15.51 -2.28
CA ASN A 48 2.41 -16.30 -1.98
C ASN A 48 3.56 -16.12 -2.98
N ASN A 49 3.28 -15.70 -4.22
CA ASN A 49 4.34 -15.45 -5.20
C ASN A 49 5.00 -14.08 -5.03
N LEU A 50 4.28 -13.11 -4.47
CA LEU A 50 4.72 -11.72 -4.31
C LEU A 50 5.19 -11.40 -2.89
N LEU A 51 4.71 -12.17 -1.92
CA LEU A 51 4.92 -11.94 -0.50
C LEU A 51 6.34 -12.31 -0.10
N THR A 52 7.01 -11.35 0.51
CA THR A 52 8.32 -11.55 1.13
C THR A 52 8.12 -11.79 2.62
N ARG A 53 8.48 -12.99 3.08
CA ARG A 53 8.60 -13.33 4.51
C ARG A 53 10.04 -13.15 4.90
N GLU A 54 10.41 -11.94 5.29
CA GLU A 54 11.75 -11.69 5.80
C GLU A 54 11.66 -11.25 7.23
N ASN A 55 12.14 -12.10 8.15
CA ASN A 55 12.21 -11.82 9.59
C ASN A 55 13.28 -10.75 9.89
N GLN A 56 13.18 -9.57 9.27
CA GLN A 56 14.05 -8.45 9.59
C GLN A 56 13.68 -7.97 10.99
N LYS A 57 14.67 -7.91 11.87
CA LYS A 57 14.48 -7.62 13.28
C LYS A 57 15.30 -6.40 13.69
N ILE A 58 14.64 -5.46 14.34
CA ILE A 58 15.25 -4.30 14.97
C ILE A 58 15.06 -4.46 16.48
N GLU A 59 16.16 -4.60 17.21
CA GLU A 59 16.12 -4.65 18.68
C GLU A 59 16.61 -3.33 19.28
N ILE A 60 15.78 -2.73 20.13
CA ILE A 60 16.08 -1.47 20.80
C ILE A 60 15.71 -1.62 22.27
N ASP A 61 16.73 -1.73 23.13
CA ASP A 61 16.56 -1.97 24.56
C ASP A 61 15.66 -3.21 24.81
N ASN A 62 14.48 -3.05 25.42
CA ASN A 62 13.48 -4.10 25.65
C ASN A 62 12.51 -4.33 24.47
N TYR A 63 12.56 -3.54 23.41
CA TYR A 63 11.67 -3.68 22.26
C TYR A 63 12.28 -4.56 21.17
N VAL A 64 11.45 -5.41 20.59
CA VAL A 64 11.72 -6.18 19.38
C VAL A 64 10.69 -5.74 18.35
N ILE A 65 11.15 -5.16 17.24
CA ILE A 65 10.33 -4.70 16.13
C ILE A 65 10.69 -5.55 14.91
N GLU A 66 9.72 -6.32 14.41
CA GLU A 66 9.93 -7.29 13.34
C GLU A 66 9.09 -6.89 12.13
N LEU A 67 9.71 -6.83 10.95
CA LEU A 67 8.96 -6.90 9.70
C LEU A 67 8.59 -8.37 9.53
N GLU A 68 7.32 -8.69 9.65
CA GLU A 68 6.83 -10.07 9.53
C GLU A 68 6.67 -10.41 8.05
N GLU A 69 6.01 -9.53 7.31
CA GLU A 69 5.67 -9.72 5.90
C GLU A 69 5.69 -8.40 5.15
N GLY A 70 6.11 -8.45 3.89
CA GLY A 70 6.10 -7.31 2.99
C GLY A 70 5.68 -7.70 1.58
N LEU A 71 4.88 -6.84 0.97
CA LEU A 71 4.38 -6.97 -0.40
C LEU A 71 4.53 -5.60 -1.07
N CYS A 72 5.56 -5.42 -1.88
CA CYS A 72 5.85 -4.13 -2.51
C CYS A 72 6.10 -4.33 -4.00
N GLU A 73 5.52 -3.49 -4.86
CA GLU A 73 5.75 -3.57 -6.31
C GLU A 73 6.41 -2.29 -6.83
N LYS A 74 7.47 -2.48 -7.62
CA LYS A 74 8.41 -1.44 -8.00
C LYS A 74 7.83 -0.40 -8.96
N LYS A 75 7.05 -0.80 -9.96
CA LYS A 75 6.60 0.08 -11.05
C LYS A 75 5.32 0.83 -10.72
N THR A 76 4.35 0.17 -10.11
CA THR A 76 3.14 0.76 -9.53
C THR A 76 3.42 1.49 -8.22
N GLN A 77 4.54 1.17 -7.56
CA GLN A 77 5.01 1.74 -6.30
C GLN A 77 3.99 1.67 -5.16
N LEU A 78 3.22 0.59 -5.15
CA LEU A 78 2.28 0.24 -4.10
C LEU A 78 2.94 -0.75 -3.13
N GLY A 79 2.56 -0.70 -1.87
CA GLY A 79 2.97 -1.73 -0.93
C GLY A 79 2.16 -1.85 0.34
N TYR A 80 2.26 -3.06 0.90
CA TYR A 80 1.64 -3.48 2.14
C TYR A 80 2.69 -4.11 3.04
N LEU A 81 2.67 -3.82 4.34
CA LEU A 81 3.58 -4.41 5.33
C LEU A 81 2.81 -4.87 6.57
N VAL A 82 3.33 -5.92 7.20
CA VAL A 82 2.97 -6.32 8.56
C VAL A 82 4.20 -6.19 9.42
N ILE A 83 4.10 -5.34 10.44
CA ILE A 83 5.16 -5.12 11.42
C ILE A 83 4.61 -5.55 12.77
N SER A 84 5.38 -6.32 13.53
CA SER A 84 5.03 -6.65 14.89
C SER A 84 6.00 -5.99 15.87
N VAL A 85 5.49 -5.69 17.07
CA VAL A 85 6.29 -5.12 18.17
C VAL A 85 6.01 -5.92 19.43
N SER A 86 7.07 -6.37 20.09
CA SER A 86 7.00 -7.07 21.38
C SER A 86 7.99 -6.50 22.39
N ASP A 87 7.65 -6.66 23.67
CA ASP A 87 8.56 -6.44 24.79
C ASP A 87 9.26 -7.77 25.13
N LYS A 88 10.60 -7.75 25.27
CA LYS A 88 11.42 -8.93 25.59
C LYS A 88 11.05 -9.60 26.92
N ASN A 89 10.43 -8.87 27.84
CA ASN A 89 9.93 -9.39 29.11
C ASN A 89 8.47 -9.88 29.03
N GLY A 90 7.85 -9.82 27.85
CA GLY A 90 6.47 -10.27 27.62
C GLY A 90 5.39 -9.29 28.05
N ASN A 91 5.75 -8.05 28.39
CA ASN A 91 4.79 -7.00 28.72
C ASN A 91 4.01 -6.55 27.48
N LYS A 92 2.81 -6.01 27.70
CA LYS A 92 2.06 -5.35 26.63
C LYS A 92 2.80 -4.08 26.19
N VAL A 93 2.98 -3.93 24.88
CA VAL A 93 3.59 -2.73 24.29
C VAL A 93 2.62 -1.55 24.41
N ASP A 94 3.10 -0.39 24.85
CA ASP A 94 2.31 0.86 24.84
C ASP A 94 2.16 1.38 23.40
N ALA A 95 0.97 1.86 23.02
CA ALA A 95 0.76 2.49 21.72
C ALA A 95 -0.36 3.55 21.74
N ASP A 96 -0.16 4.59 20.95
CA ASP A 96 -1.16 5.63 20.67
C ASP A 96 -1.97 5.23 19.43
N ILE A 97 -3.07 4.52 19.69
CA ILE A 97 -4.02 4.04 18.69
C ILE A 97 -5.33 4.82 18.82
N ASP A 98 -5.75 5.45 17.72
CA ASP A 98 -7.09 6.02 17.62
C ASP A 98 -8.11 4.89 17.49
N LYS A 99 -8.95 4.75 18.52
CA LYS A 99 -9.96 3.68 18.61
C LYS A 99 -11.06 3.75 17.55
N LYS A 100 -11.26 4.88 16.88
CA LYS A 100 -12.35 5.03 15.90
C LYS A 100 -12.03 4.36 14.56
N ASN A 101 -10.77 4.38 14.17
CA ASN A 101 -10.30 3.90 12.87
C ASN A 101 -9.10 2.96 12.99
N ASN A 102 -8.71 2.59 14.21
CA ASN A 102 -7.55 1.78 14.57
C ASN A 102 -6.22 2.30 13.98
N THR A 103 -6.12 3.60 13.72
CA THR A 103 -4.88 4.19 13.21
C THR A 103 -3.88 4.42 14.33
N ILE A 104 -2.61 4.17 14.04
CA ILE A 104 -1.52 4.32 15.02
C ILE A 104 -0.64 5.54 14.71
N LYS A 105 -0.35 6.33 15.75
CA LYS A 105 0.55 7.48 15.66
C LYS A 105 1.96 7.14 16.14
N SER A 106 2.07 6.42 17.25
CA SER A 106 3.34 6.09 17.90
C SER A 106 3.19 4.85 18.77
N PHE A 107 4.33 4.26 19.17
CA PHE A 107 4.39 3.14 20.10
C PHE A 107 5.60 3.22 21.03
N GLY A 108 5.62 2.36 22.03
CA GLY A 108 6.55 2.38 23.13
C GLY A 108 6.19 3.42 24.20
N LYS A 109 6.73 3.21 25.39
CA LYS A 109 6.55 4.08 26.55
C LYS A 109 6.78 5.54 26.18
N ASP A 110 5.87 6.42 26.64
CA ASP A 110 5.92 7.87 26.38
C ASP A 110 5.98 8.23 24.88
N ASN A 111 5.35 7.44 24.02
CA ASN A 111 5.30 7.64 22.55
C ASN A 111 6.69 7.66 21.89
N ARG A 112 7.62 6.84 22.43
CA ARG A 112 9.04 6.86 22.06
C ARG A 112 9.29 6.66 20.57
N PHE A 113 8.56 5.77 19.91
CA PHE A 113 8.79 5.39 18.54
C PHE A 113 7.69 5.91 17.60
N THR A 114 8.12 6.53 16.50
CA THR A 114 7.23 7.03 15.44
C THR A 114 7.68 6.53 14.08
N PHE A 115 6.74 6.30 13.17
CA PHE A 115 7.06 6.01 11.78
C PHE A 115 7.33 7.31 11.01
N GLU A 116 8.39 7.33 10.22
CA GLU A 116 8.65 8.35 9.21
C GLU A 116 8.62 7.72 7.83
N TYR A 117 8.01 8.43 6.88
CA TYR A 117 7.93 8.02 5.48
C TYR A 117 8.74 9.00 4.65
N GLU A 118 9.93 8.57 4.23
CA GLU A 118 10.85 9.34 3.39
C GLU A 118 10.48 9.21 1.91
N ALA A 119 9.20 9.43 1.61
CA ALA A 119 8.63 9.44 0.28
C ALA A 119 7.39 10.34 0.27
N THR A 120 6.92 10.69 -0.91
CA THR A 120 5.61 11.35 -1.09
C THR A 120 4.53 10.30 -1.38
N GLY A 121 3.26 10.67 -1.23
CA GLY A 121 2.12 9.79 -1.47
C GLY A 121 1.39 9.43 -0.19
N THR A 122 0.74 8.27 -0.16
CA THR A 122 -0.05 7.80 0.98
C THR A 122 0.79 6.90 1.88
N PHE A 123 0.56 7.01 3.19
CA PHE A 123 1.23 6.17 4.19
C PHE A 123 0.30 5.93 5.38
N THR A 124 -0.58 4.95 5.21
CA THR A 124 -1.63 4.61 6.15
C THR A 124 -1.17 3.50 7.07
N LYS A 125 -1.45 3.64 8.37
CA LYS A 125 -1.05 2.69 9.40
C LYS A 125 -2.23 2.34 10.27
N TYR A 126 -2.51 1.06 10.38
CA TYR A 126 -3.48 0.49 11.30
C TYR A 126 -2.75 -0.35 12.35
N ALA A 127 -3.34 -0.50 13.52
CA ALA A 127 -2.77 -1.35 14.55
C ALA A 127 -3.81 -2.06 15.39
N GLU A 128 -3.46 -3.26 15.82
CA GLU A 128 -4.23 -4.07 16.77
C GLU A 128 -3.31 -4.82 17.73
N TYR A 129 -3.88 -5.31 18.82
CA TYR A 129 -3.16 -6.18 19.74
C TYR A 129 -3.58 -7.64 19.55
N LYS A 130 -2.60 -8.54 19.43
CA LYS A 130 -2.80 -9.98 19.59
C LYS A 130 -2.09 -10.41 20.87
N GLY A 131 -2.85 -10.50 21.96
CA GLY A 131 -2.29 -10.62 23.31
C GLY A 131 -1.48 -9.37 23.69
N ASN A 132 -0.21 -9.57 24.07
CA ASN A 132 0.70 -8.49 24.44
C ASN A 132 1.53 -7.94 23.25
N LYS A 133 1.52 -8.63 22.10
CA LYS A 133 2.21 -8.20 20.88
C LYS A 133 1.33 -7.19 20.13
N LEU A 134 1.92 -6.09 19.69
CA LEU A 134 1.28 -5.09 18.84
C LEU A 134 1.56 -5.46 17.38
N TYR A 135 0.53 -5.54 16.56
CA TYR A 135 0.64 -5.70 15.11
C TYR A 135 0.26 -4.38 14.44
N ILE A 136 1.06 -3.98 13.46
CA ILE A 136 0.94 -2.73 12.72
C ILE A 136 0.90 -3.06 11.24
N TYR A 137 -0.22 -2.74 10.61
CA TYR A 137 -0.50 -2.96 9.21
C TYR A 137 -0.32 -1.67 8.45
N VAL A 138 0.56 -1.67 7.46
CA VAL A 138 0.91 -0.48 6.68
C VAL A 138 0.43 -0.68 5.25
N SER A 139 -0.28 0.30 4.69
CA SER A 139 -0.51 0.46 3.25
C SER A 139 0.13 1.76 2.80
N PHE A 140 0.82 1.74 1.66
CA PHE A 140 1.50 2.91 1.13
C PHE A 140 1.51 2.96 -0.40
N GLU A 141 1.43 4.18 -0.92
CA GLU A 141 1.70 4.53 -2.31
C GLU A 141 2.90 5.49 -2.29
N ILE A 142 3.95 5.20 -3.05
CA ILE A 142 5.05 6.14 -3.29
C ILE A 142 4.72 6.96 -4.52
N ASN A 143 4.71 8.28 -4.41
CA ASN A 143 4.43 9.20 -5.50
C ASN A 143 5.69 9.99 -5.89
N ASN A 144 6.83 9.30 -5.86
CA ASN A 144 8.10 9.91 -6.17
C ASN A 144 8.34 9.80 -7.68
N GLU A 145 8.01 10.85 -8.42
CA GLU A 145 9.05 11.42 -9.26
C GLU A 145 9.71 12.54 -8.45
N ILE A 146 11.04 12.45 -8.22
CA ILE A 146 11.91 13.50 -7.62
C ILE A 146 12.11 13.38 -6.10
N TRP A 147 12.82 12.33 -5.69
CA TRP A 147 14.09 12.49 -4.98
C TRP A 147 15.05 11.46 -5.59
N GLN A 148 15.93 11.89 -6.50
CA GLN A 148 16.82 10.98 -7.24
C GLN A 148 17.78 10.18 -6.32
N ASP A 149 17.90 10.59 -5.06
CA ASP A 149 18.79 9.96 -4.08
C ASP A 149 18.05 9.19 -2.96
N THR A 150 16.71 9.08 -3.01
CA THR A 150 15.97 8.31 -2.00
C THR A 150 16.06 6.82 -2.30
N ASP A 151 16.71 6.09 -1.40
CA ASP A 151 16.69 4.63 -1.39
C ASP A 151 15.29 4.13 -1.02
N LEU A 152 14.47 3.79 -2.02
CA LEU A 152 13.09 3.32 -1.82
C LEU A 152 13.03 2.08 -0.93
N ASN A 153 14.08 1.26 -0.91
CA ASN A 153 14.13 0.10 -0.04
C ASN A 153 14.19 0.50 1.45
N LYS A 154 14.49 1.77 1.77
CA LYS A 154 14.58 2.30 3.13
C LYS A 154 13.64 3.49 3.37
N CYS A 155 12.59 3.63 2.56
CA CYS A 155 11.67 4.76 2.64
C CYS A 155 10.81 4.77 3.91
N ILE A 156 10.70 3.65 4.64
CA ILE A 156 9.97 3.56 5.91
C ILE A 156 10.98 3.44 7.05
N LYS A 157 10.94 4.42 7.95
CA LYS A 157 11.84 4.53 9.10
C LYS A 157 11.08 4.51 10.41
N ILE A 158 11.74 4.02 11.45
CA ILE A 158 11.32 4.11 12.83
C ILE A 158 12.26 5.07 13.54
N THR A 159 11.71 6.17 14.03
CA THR A 159 12.45 7.19 14.77
C THR A 159 12.35 6.92 16.26
N ASP A 160 13.50 6.83 16.93
CA ASP A 160 13.63 6.70 18.38
C ASP A 160 13.84 8.07 19.01
N THR A 161 12.79 8.61 19.63
CA THR A 161 12.82 9.94 20.25
C THR A 161 13.62 10.00 21.55
N ALA A 162 13.97 8.85 22.15
CA ALA A 162 14.77 8.81 23.38
C ALA A 162 16.27 8.98 23.11
N LYS A 163 16.75 8.74 21.88
CA LYS A 163 18.17 8.79 21.53
C LYS A 163 18.44 9.86 20.47
N ARG A 164 19.22 10.90 20.84
CA ARG A 164 19.71 11.92 19.89
C ARG A 164 21.21 11.76 19.63
N ILE A 165 21.60 11.80 18.36
CA ILE A 165 23.00 11.84 17.89
C ILE A 165 23.14 13.08 17.00
N ASN A 166 24.08 13.96 17.30
CA ASN A 166 24.31 15.20 16.53
C ASN A 166 23.03 16.03 16.30
N LYS A 167 22.22 16.21 17.36
CA LYS A 167 20.92 16.92 17.33
C LYS A 167 19.82 16.28 16.45
N LYS A 168 20.04 15.08 15.90
CA LYS A 168 19.03 14.29 15.17
C LYS A 168 18.62 13.08 16.00
N TYR A 169 17.36 12.66 15.90
CA TYR A 169 16.92 11.41 16.50
C TYR A 169 17.54 10.23 15.77
N LYS A 170 17.76 9.13 16.50
CA LYS A 170 18.25 7.88 15.89
C LYS A 170 17.12 7.25 15.09
N GLN A 171 17.43 6.81 13.87
CA GLN A 171 16.48 6.19 12.94
C GLN A 171 16.93 4.77 12.62
N TYR A 172 15.95 3.90 12.40
CA TYR A 172 16.14 2.51 12.01
C TYR A 172 15.22 2.22 10.82
N ASN A 173 15.70 1.43 9.87
CA ASN A 173 14.96 1.15 8.64
C ASN A 173 14.88 -0.36 8.44
N PHE A 174 13.75 -0.81 7.89
CA PHE A 174 13.71 -2.09 7.20
C PHE A 174 14.25 -1.90 5.78
N ASN A 175 14.82 -2.96 5.22
CA ASN A 175 15.22 -3.02 3.82
C ASN A 175 14.11 -3.69 3.02
N LEU A 176 13.15 -2.89 2.57
CA LEU A 176 11.99 -3.35 1.80
C LEU A 176 12.43 -3.95 0.47
N LYS A 177 11.78 -5.03 0.07
CA LYS A 177 12.00 -5.69 -1.20
C LYS A 177 10.85 -5.39 -2.15
N PHE A 178 11.17 -4.75 -3.27
CA PHE A 178 10.22 -4.48 -4.33
C PHE A 178 10.29 -5.58 -5.38
N ALA A 179 9.17 -6.25 -5.61
CA ALA A 179 8.97 -7.15 -6.74
C ALA A 179 8.85 -6.34 -8.04
N ASP A 180 9.25 -6.95 -9.15
CA ASP A 180 9.07 -6.43 -10.51
C ASP A 180 8.09 -7.36 -11.26
N ASP A 181 6.93 -7.62 -10.63
CA ASP A 181 5.83 -8.39 -11.22
C ASP A 181 4.76 -7.44 -11.73
N CYS A 182 5.03 -6.87 -12.90
CA CYS A 182 4.22 -5.82 -13.49
C CYS A 182 4.18 -5.97 -15.02
N LYS A 183 2.99 -5.81 -15.59
CA LYS A 183 2.80 -5.59 -17.03
C LYS A 183 2.90 -4.11 -17.35
N GLU A 184 3.52 -3.78 -18.47
CA GLU A 184 3.69 -2.40 -18.94
C GLU A 184 2.98 -2.21 -20.27
N PHE A 185 2.25 -1.12 -20.41
CA PHE A 185 1.47 -0.80 -21.60
C PHE A 185 1.75 0.62 -22.05
N LYS A 186 2.04 0.79 -23.35
CA LYS A 186 2.28 2.11 -23.94
C LYS A 186 1.00 2.67 -24.55
N SER A 187 0.78 3.95 -24.30
CA SER A 187 -0.21 4.76 -25.00
C SER A 187 0.51 5.93 -25.69
N LYS A 188 -0.19 6.65 -26.58
CA LYS A 188 0.34 7.88 -27.17
C LYS A 188 0.61 8.97 -26.12
N ALA A 189 -0.14 8.94 -25.01
CA ALA A 189 -0.12 9.99 -23.98
C ALA A 189 0.77 9.63 -22.78
N GLY A 190 1.14 8.36 -22.61
CA GLY A 190 1.84 7.92 -21.41
C GLY A 190 2.12 6.42 -21.35
N VAL A 191 2.47 5.96 -20.15
CA VAL A 191 2.76 4.56 -19.84
C VAL A 191 1.88 4.11 -18.68
N LEU A 192 1.23 2.96 -18.83
CA LEU A 192 0.45 2.31 -17.80
C LEU A 192 1.21 1.09 -17.27
N TYR A 193 1.40 1.05 -15.97
CA TYR A 193 1.94 -0.06 -15.21
C TYR A 193 0.78 -0.76 -14.50
N LEU A 194 0.75 -2.08 -14.58
CA LEU A 194 -0.27 -2.91 -13.95
C LEU A 194 0.40 -4.04 -13.17
N SER A 195 0.21 -4.04 -11.86
CA SER A 195 0.65 -5.10 -10.97
C SER A 195 -0.54 -5.84 -10.38
N PRO A 196 -0.30 -6.94 -9.63
CA PRO A 196 -1.35 -7.57 -8.85
C PRO A 196 -1.96 -6.63 -7.79
N LEU A 197 -1.20 -5.64 -7.29
CA LEU A 197 -1.64 -4.72 -6.23
C LEU A 197 -2.52 -3.58 -6.74
N GLY A 198 -2.43 -3.24 -8.02
CA GLY A 198 -3.06 -2.05 -8.54
C GLY A 198 -2.46 -1.61 -9.86
N LEU A 199 -2.69 -0.34 -10.20
CA LEU A 199 -2.15 0.26 -11.41
C LEU A 199 -1.59 1.65 -11.18
N ARG A 200 -0.75 2.06 -12.13
CA ARG A 200 -0.25 3.42 -12.24
C ARG A 200 -0.19 3.84 -13.70
N TYR A 201 -0.83 4.94 -14.05
CA TYR A 201 -0.73 5.56 -15.36
C TYR A 201 0.01 6.89 -15.25
N VAL A 202 1.13 7.01 -15.97
CA VAL A 202 1.97 8.22 -16.01
C VAL A 202 1.84 8.87 -17.39
N THR A 203 1.43 10.14 -17.42
CA THR A 203 1.14 10.91 -18.63
C THR A 203 1.68 12.33 -18.52
N ASN A 204 1.87 13.01 -19.66
CA ASN A 204 2.26 14.43 -19.67
C ASN A 204 1.05 15.39 -19.64
N ASN A 205 -0.17 14.85 -19.65
CA ASN A 205 -1.41 15.62 -19.71
C ASN A 205 -2.34 15.19 -18.58
N THR A 206 -2.97 16.16 -17.92
CA THR A 206 -4.17 15.92 -17.11
C THR A 206 -5.28 15.41 -18.03
N MET A 207 -6.05 14.44 -17.54
CA MET A 207 -7.12 13.79 -18.29
C MET A 207 -8.46 14.16 -17.63
N ASP A 208 -9.32 14.88 -18.35
CA ASP A 208 -10.65 15.24 -17.85
C ASP A 208 -11.51 13.99 -17.60
N GLU A 209 -11.50 13.06 -18.57
CA GLU A 209 -12.10 11.73 -18.46
C GLU A 209 -11.01 10.68 -18.64
N LEU A 210 -10.83 9.82 -17.64
CA LEU A 210 -9.91 8.69 -17.68
C LEU A 210 -10.65 7.45 -17.22
N VAL A 211 -10.92 6.55 -18.15
CA VAL A 211 -11.43 5.21 -17.91
C VAL A 211 -10.38 4.19 -18.33
N ILE A 212 -9.93 3.38 -17.38
CA ILE A 212 -9.03 2.26 -17.60
C ILE A 212 -9.84 0.97 -17.48
N ALA A 213 -9.95 0.20 -18.56
CA ALA A 213 -10.62 -1.10 -18.55
C ALA A 213 -9.60 -2.24 -18.71
N ILE A 214 -9.65 -3.19 -17.77
CA ILE A 214 -8.85 -4.41 -17.73
C ILE A 214 -9.72 -5.56 -18.20
N LYS A 215 -9.22 -6.30 -19.18
CA LYS A 215 -10.03 -7.25 -19.96
C LYS A 215 -9.32 -8.59 -20.11
N ASP A 216 -10.10 -9.66 -20.08
CA ASP A 216 -9.62 -11.02 -20.30
C ASP A 216 -9.47 -11.36 -21.79
N GLU A 217 -9.13 -12.61 -22.10
CA GLU A 217 -8.95 -13.12 -23.47
C GLU A 217 -10.21 -13.01 -24.34
N ASN A 218 -11.39 -13.01 -23.71
CA ASN A 218 -12.69 -12.91 -24.36
C ASN A 218 -13.20 -11.45 -24.39
N ASP A 219 -12.34 -10.49 -24.04
CA ASP A 219 -12.66 -9.06 -23.92
C ASP A 219 -13.76 -8.74 -22.90
N LYS A 220 -13.96 -9.62 -21.92
CA LYS A 220 -14.84 -9.39 -20.78
C LYS A 220 -14.10 -8.54 -19.74
N THR A 221 -14.81 -7.58 -19.14
CA THR A 221 -14.24 -6.70 -18.11
C THR A 221 -13.91 -7.51 -16.86
N VAL A 222 -12.63 -7.51 -16.50
CA VAL A 222 -12.10 -8.04 -15.24
C VAL A 222 -12.15 -6.94 -14.17
N ASN A 223 -11.72 -5.73 -14.53
CA ASN A 223 -11.77 -4.56 -13.66
C ASN A 223 -11.93 -3.29 -14.51
N SER A 224 -12.49 -2.23 -13.95
CA SER A 224 -12.63 -0.93 -14.61
C SER A 224 -12.52 0.19 -13.58
N LEU A 225 -11.66 1.16 -13.87
CA LEU A 225 -11.37 2.28 -12.98
C LEU A 225 -11.63 3.59 -13.72
N SER A 226 -12.22 4.57 -13.03
CA SER A 226 -12.49 5.89 -13.58
C SER A 226 -12.03 7.00 -12.63
N ASN A 227 -11.49 8.09 -13.17
CA ASN A 227 -11.21 9.30 -12.39
C ASN A 227 -12.50 10.02 -11.95
N SER A 228 -13.63 9.82 -12.67
CA SER A 228 -14.94 10.34 -12.28
C SER A 228 -15.45 9.78 -10.95
N ASP A 229 -14.98 8.58 -10.60
CA ASP A 229 -15.43 7.85 -9.43
C ASP A 229 -14.55 8.16 -8.19
N ASN A 230 -13.58 9.07 -8.33
CA ASN A 230 -12.55 9.40 -7.34
C ASN A 230 -11.74 8.18 -6.85
N ILE A 231 -11.64 7.13 -7.67
CA ILE A 231 -10.88 5.91 -7.34
C ILE A 231 -9.40 6.09 -7.69
N LEU A 232 -9.09 6.91 -8.69
CA LEU A 232 -7.72 7.21 -9.10
C LEU A 232 -7.16 8.37 -8.27
N SER A 233 -6.06 8.14 -7.55
CA SER A 233 -5.27 9.20 -6.94
C SER A 233 -4.57 9.98 -8.05
N GLU A 234 -5.04 11.21 -8.31
CA GLU A 234 -4.35 12.12 -9.22
C GLU A 234 -3.26 12.87 -8.46
N SER A 235 -2.10 12.94 -9.07
CA SER A 235 -1.03 13.82 -8.62
C SER A 235 -0.19 14.27 -9.79
N GLY A 236 0.42 15.44 -9.65
CA GLY A 236 1.25 15.96 -10.71
C GLY A 236 2.31 16.92 -10.21
N GLN A 237 3.41 16.98 -10.94
CA GLN A 237 4.50 17.88 -10.69
C GLN A 237 5.02 18.45 -12.01
N LYS A 238 5.44 19.72 -11.99
CA LYS A 238 6.19 20.32 -13.09
C LYS A 238 7.66 19.93 -12.97
N TYR A 239 8.17 19.16 -13.93
CA TYR A 239 9.59 18.81 -14.03
C TYR A 239 10.15 19.27 -15.37
N ASN A 240 11.24 20.04 -15.35
CA ASN A 240 11.87 20.63 -16.54
C ASN A 240 10.86 21.32 -17.48
N GLY A 241 9.90 22.06 -16.91
CA GLY A 241 8.87 22.78 -17.66
C GLY A 241 7.75 21.92 -18.25
N LYS A 242 7.80 20.58 -18.08
CA LYS A 242 6.74 19.65 -18.48
C LYS A 242 5.94 19.21 -17.25
N ALA A 243 4.63 19.33 -17.31
CA ALA A 243 3.76 18.72 -16.31
C ALA A 243 3.78 17.21 -16.54
N LYS A 244 4.11 16.45 -15.50
CA LYS A 244 3.79 15.03 -15.45
C LYS A 244 2.65 14.85 -14.47
N VAL A 245 1.69 14.03 -14.88
CA VAL A 245 0.52 13.68 -14.11
C VAL A 245 0.51 12.17 -14.00
N GLN A 246 0.23 11.68 -12.81
CA GLN A 246 0.05 10.27 -12.56
C GLN A 246 -1.31 10.00 -11.93
N TYR A 247 -1.85 8.86 -12.29
CA TYR A 247 -3.09 8.29 -11.78
C TYR A 247 -2.78 6.92 -11.22
N ALA A 248 -2.99 6.70 -9.92
CA ALA A 248 -2.77 5.39 -9.30
C ALA A 248 -4.04 4.89 -8.63
N ALA A 249 -4.17 3.57 -8.52
CA ALA A 249 -5.24 2.92 -7.75
C ALA A 249 -4.72 1.60 -7.18
N GLU A 250 -5.02 1.38 -5.90
CA GLU A 250 -4.94 0.09 -5.24
C GLU A 250 -6.17 -0.74 -5.60
N PHE A 251 -6.02 -2.06 -5.76
CA PHE A 251 -7.15 -2.95 -5.94
C PHE A 251 -7.62 -3.52 -4.60
N ASP A 252 -8.94 -3.61 -4.43
CA ASP A 252 -9.56 -4.30 -3.29
C ASP A 252 -9.22 -5.81 -3.27
N GLU A 253 -8.95 -6.37 -4.46
CA GLU A 253 -8.61 -7.77 -4.69
C GLU A 253 -7.36 -7.87 -5.56
N LEU A 254 -6.42 -8.78 -5.24
CA LEU A 254 -5.23 -8.92 -6.07
C LEU A 254 -5.59 -9.42 -7.47
N LEU A 255 -4.94 -8.82 -8.47
CA LEU A 255 -5.16 -9.16 -9.87
C LEU A 255 -4.24 -10.30 -10.32
N ASP A 256 -4.83 -11.36 -10.87
CA ASP A 256 -4.06 -12.39 -11.59
C ASP A 256 -3.66 -11.86 -12.96
N LEU A 257 -2.40 -11.41 -13.09
CA LEU A 257 -1.88 -10.87 -14.35
C LEU A 257 -1.97 -11.86 -15.53
N LYS A 258 -2.06 -13.17 -15.28
CA LYS A 258 -2.24 -14.18 -16.33
C LYS A 258 -3.60 -14.12 -17.00
N LYS A 259 -4.60 -13.56 -16.31
CA LYS A 259 -5.96 -13.36 -16.85
C LYS A 259 -6.11 -12.04 -17.60
N VAL A 260 -5.07 -11.20 -17.61
CA VAL A 260 -5.08 -9.90 -18.28
C VAL A 260 -4.52 -10.04 -19.69
N TYR A 261 -5.38 -9.81 -20.68
CA TYR A 261 -5.01 -9.88 -22.09
C TYR A 261 -5.07 -8.52 -22.78
N ASN A 262 -6.08 -7.72 -22.47
CA ASN A 262 -6.26 -6.40 -23.09
C ASN A 262 -6.41 -5.32 -22.01
N ILE A 263 -5.81 -4.17 -22.26
CA ILE A 263 -6.01 -2.95 -21.48
C ILE A 263 -6.50 -1.87 -22.43
N TYR A 264 -7.46 -1.07 -21.98
CA TYR A 264 -7.97 0.06 -22.73
C TYR A 264 -7.92 1.33 -21.89
N ILE A 265 -7.51 2.44 -22.50
CA ILE A 265 -7.70 3.80 -21.96
C ILE A 265 -8.71 4.53 -22.85
N ASN A 266 -9.83 4.95 -22.28
CA ASN A 266 -10.89 5.66 -23.00
C ASN A 266 -11.29 4.95 -24.31
N LYS A 267 -11.49 3.63 -24.24
CA LYS A 267 -11.81 2.72 -25.37
C LYS A 267 -10.67 2.47 -26.37
N ASN A 268 -9.51 3.11 -26.21
CA ASN A 268 -8.35 2.82 -27.04
C ASN A 268 -7.55 1.68 -26.43
N LYS A 269 -7.40 0.58 -27.19
CA LYS A 269 -6.57 -0.55 -26.78
C LYS A 269 -5.11 -0.12 -26.68
N LEU A 270 -4.44 -0.53 -25.60
CA LEU A 270 -3.02 -0.32 -25.42
C LEU A 270 -2.19 -1.50 -25.93
N GLU A 271 -0.94 -1.22 -26.26
CA GLU A 271 0.04 -2.24 -26.63
C GLU A 271 0.88 -2.61 -25.41
N GLU A 272 0.91 -3.91 -25.08
CA GLU A 272 1.79 -4.46 -24.03
C GLU A 272 3.25 -4.39 -24.49
N VAL A 273 4.12 -3.89 -23.62
CA VAL A 273 5.56 -3.87 -23.81
C VAL A 273 6.11 -5.24 -23.40
N LYS A 274 6.70 -5.95 -24.35
CA LYS A 274 7.35 -7.25 -24.13
C LYS A 274 8.80 -7.11 -23.71
#